data_AF-A0A285C6V2-F1
#
_entry.id   AF-A0A285C6V2-F1
#
_cell.length_a   1.000
_cell.length_b   1.000
_cell.length_c   1.000
_cell.angle_alpha   90.00
_cell.angle_beta   90.00
_cell.angle_gamma   90.00
#
_symmetry.space_group_name_H-M   'P 1'
#
loop_
_entity.id
_entity.type
_entity.pdbx_description
1 polymer ?
#
loop_
_entity_poly.entity_id
_entity_poly.type
_entity_poly.pdbx_seq_one_letter_code
_entity_poly.pdbx_strand_id
1 'polypeptide(L)'
;MRRISLLPIAALTALCGLALAGCGTERAADASARTEVDQVRPGSSAAATPRPDPADDESGDSEFLAFMMLLNTVVEPCAPELPTAMPPEESEATIPADISVPDELPLPDEPPPTSAPRDPEEARQEIELSSVEKCEAREHTRRITKALAAGTADPAPGDVAGVLRKLGYLEERIDGPQRARGGVEFTLDLRVMGGSLCLSGTTTGTKTTIEPYGADVEVACTEVRR
;
A
#
# COMPACT_ATOMS: atom_id res chain seq x y z
N MET A 1 -43.52 27.16 -6.17
CA MET A 1 -44.15 26.33 -5.12
C MET A 1 -44.38 24.93 -5.68
N ARG A 2 -43.49 23.97 -5.37
CA ARG A 2 -43.71 22.54 -5.68
C ARG A 2 -43.39 21.72 -4.43
N ARG A 3 -44.28 20.75 -4.18
CA ARG A 3 -44.57 20.15 -2.89
C ARG A 3 -43.49 19.16 -2.45
N ILE A 4 -43.14 19.26 -1.18
CA ILE A 4 -42.32 18.33 -0.40
C ILE A 4 -43.21 17.11 -0.08
N SER A 5 -42.80 15.92 -0.49
CA SER A 5 -43.41 14.67 -0.04
C SER A 5 -42.46 13.99 0.94
N LEU A 6 -42.79 14.13 2.22
CA LEU A 6 -42.21 13.38 3.35
C LEU A 6 -42.80 11.96 3.34
N LEU A 7 -41.94 10.94 3.41
CA LEU A 7 -42.33 9.56 3.71
C LEU A 7 -41.79 9.16 5.09
N PRO A 8 -42.53 8.32 5.84
CA PRO A 8 -42.38 8.16 7.28
C PRO A 8 -41.22 7.24 7.67
N ILE A 9 -40.59 7.64 8.77
CA ILE A 9 -39.65 6.85 9.57
C ILE A 9 -40.44 5.71 10.22
N ALA A 10 -40.08 4.46 9.91
CA ALA A 10 -40.44 3.31 10.70
C ALA A 10 -39.17 2.76 11.36
N ALA A 11 -39.01 3.07 12.65
CA ALA A 11 -38.04 2.43 13.53
C ALA A 11 -38.62 1.10 14.02
N LEU A 12 -37.83 0.02 13.98
CA LEU A 12 -38.07 -1.15 14.82
C LEU A 12 -36.75 -1.85 15.18
N THR A 13 -36.63 -2.07 16.48
CA THR A 13 -35.52 -2.50 17.32
C THR A 13 -35.20 -3.98 17.22
N ALA A 14 -33.92 -4.36 17.38
CA ALA A 14 -33.54 -5.57 18.11
C ALA A 14 -32.10 -5.46 18.63
N LEU A 15 -31.96 -5.21 19.94
CA LEU A 15 -30.74 -5.45 20.71
C LEU A 15 -30.52 -6.96 20.85
N CYS A 16 -29.34 -7.45 20.46
CA CYS A 16 -28.78 -8.69 20.99
C CYS A 16 -27.35 -8.41 21.43
N GLY A 17 -27.16 -8.25 22.74
CA GLY A 17 -25.85 -8.21 23.36
C GLY A 17 -25.28 -9.62 23.49
N LEU A 18 -24.01 -9.80 23.15
CA LEU A 18 -23.20 -10.94 23.55
C LEU A 18 -22.00 -10.40 24.33
N ALA A 19 -22.11 -10.49 25.66
CA ALA A 19 -20.97 -10.32 26.56
C ALA A 19 -20.17 -11.64 26.60
N LEU A 20 -18.91 -11.59 26.19
CA LEU A 20 -17.94 -12.65 26.46
C LEU A 20 -17.09 -12.22 27.66
N ALA A 21 -17.50 -12.66 28.84
CA ALA A 21 -16.66 -12.69 30.03
C ALA A 21 -15.73 -13.91 29.91
N GLY A 22 -14.47 -13.67 29.53
CA GLY A 22 -13.39 -14.64 29.65
C GLY A 22 -12.62 -14.38 30.94
N CYS A 23 -12.98 -15.12 32.00
CA CYS A 23 -12.28 -15.15 33.28
C CYS A 23 -11.25 -16.29 33.23
N GLY A 24 -9.98 -15.99 33.52
CA GLY A 24 -8.90 -16.97 33.66
C GLY A 24 -8.00 -16.58 34.82
N THR A 25 -8.27 -17.20 35.97
CA THR A 25 -7.53 -17.26 37.24
C THR A 25 -6.15 -17.93 37.06
N GLU A 26 -5.11 -17.91 37.92
CA GLU A 26 -4.79 -17.52 39.31
C GLU A 26 -3.26 -17.73 39.46
N ARG A 27 -2.53 -16.90 40.25
CA ARG A 27 -1.81 -17.35 41.47
C ARG A 27 -1.05 -16.22 42.20
N ALA A 28 -1.51 -16.01 43.43
CA ALA A 28 -0.79 -15.90 44.70
C ALA A 28 0.52 -15.10 44.81
N ALA A 29 0.48 -14.04 45.62
CA ALA A 29 1.26 -13.99 46.86
C ALA A 29 0.65 -12.96 47.83
N ASP A 30 -0.08 -13.46 48.83
CA ASP A 30 -0.29 -12.74 50.09
C ASP A 30 0.99 -12.80 50.91
N ALA A 31 1.52 -11.64 51.28
CA ALA A 31 2.33 -11.48 52.48
C ALA A 31 2.10 -10.09 53.07
N SER A 32 1.29 -10.10 54.13
CA SER A 32 1.10 -9.10 55.17
C SER A 32 2.17 -8.01 55.35
N ALA A 33 1.64 -6.79 55.50
CA ALA A 33 1.81 -5.91 56.66
C ALA A 33 2.96 -4.89 56.71
N ARG A 34 2.49 -3.65 56.97
CA ARG A 34 3.00 -2.68 57.97
C ARG A 34 4.09 -1.68 57.55
N THR A 35 3.64 -0.42 57.53
CA THR A 35 4.26 0.79 58.12
C THR A 35 5.77 0.98 57.98
N GLU A 36 6.12 1.98 57.15
CA GLU A 36 6.83 3.19 57.58
C GLU A 36 7.94 3.01 58.62
N VAL A 37 9.22 2.96 58.18
CA VAL A 37 10.32 3.82 58.67
C VAL A 37 11.43 3.87 57.60
N ASP A 38 11.85 5.11 57.32
CA ASP A 38 13.08 5.61 56.71
C ASP A 38 14.33 4.70 56.79
N GLN A 39 15.00 4.42 55.65
CA GLN A 39 16.46 4.29 55.58
C GLN A 39 17.05 4.32 54.15
N VAL A 40 18.26 4.86 54.08
CA VAL A 40 19.04 5.36 52.95
C VAL A 40 19.74 4.24 52.13
N ARG A 41 19.60 4.30 50.78
CA ARG A 41 20.49 4.02 49.61
C ARG A 41 21.85 3.25 49.79
N PRO A 42 22.55 2.74 48.73
CA PRO A 42 22.20 2.07 47.45
C PRO A 42 22.78 0.64 47.32
N GLY A 43 22.21 -0.18 46.43
CA GLY A 43 22.82 -1.44 45.97
C GLY A 43 22.06 -2.02 44.78
N SER A 44 22.20 -1.38 43.63
CA SER A 44 21.49 -1.72 42.39
C SER A 44 22.12 -2.97 41.77
N SER A 45 21.51 -4.14 41.99
CA SER A 45 21.73 -5.33 41.17
C SER A 45 20.64 -5.39 40.12
N ALA A 46 21.00 -5.02 38.89
CA ALA A 46 20.20 -5.22 37.70
C ALA A 46 19.99 -6.72 37.48
N ALA A 47 18.76 -7.19 37.64
CA ALA A 47 18.34 -8.45 37.05
C ALA A 47 18.22 -8.22 35.53
N ALA A 48 19.16 -8.81 34.79
CA ALA A 48 19.10 -8.85 33.33
C ALA A 48 17.84 -9.60 32.91
N THR A 49 16.91 -8.88 32.27
CA THR A 49 15.89 -9.50 31.42
C THR A 49 16.59 -10.29 30.30
N PRO A 50 16.10 -11.48 29.94
CA PRO A 50 16.57 -12.18 28.76
C PRO A 50 16.39 -11.28 27.54
N ARG A 51 17.51 -11.02 26.86
CA ARG A 51 17.54 -10.31 25.57
C ARG A 51 16.81 -11.20 24.56
N PRO A 52 15.83 -10.70 23.79
CA PRO A 52 15.28 -11.44 22.66
C PRO A 52 16.42 -11.78 21.69
N ASP A 53 16.53 -13.04 21.29
CA ASP A 53 17.45 -13.47 20.24
C ASP A 53 17.08 -12.77 18.91
N PRO A 54 18.05 -12.29 18.12
CA PRO A 54 17.81 -11.58 16.86
C PRO A 54 17.48 -12.53 15.68
N ALA A 55 16.73 -13.61 15.92
CA ALA A 55 16.49 -14.65 14.91
C ALA A 55 15.15 -14.53 14.17
N ASP A 56 14.33 -13.50 14.45
CA ASP A 56 12.98 -13.35 13.86
C ASP A 56 12.89 -12.35 12.69
N ASP A 57 14.02 -11.93 12.10
CA ASP A 57 14.03 -11.02 10.93
C ASP A 57 13.81 -11.72 9.56
N GLU A 58 13.53 -13.04 9.54
CA GLU A 58 13.23 -13.77 8.28
C GLU A 58 11.78 -13.56 7.77
N SER A 59 10.91 -12.94 8.58
CA SER A 59 9.50 -12.70 8.21
C SER A 59 9.34 -11.67 7.09
N GLY A 60 10.20 -10.66 7.05
CA GLY A 60 10.09 -9.54 6.11
C GLY A 60 10.21 -9.97 4.65
N ASP A 61 11.10 -10.92 4.37
CA ASP A 61 11.32 -11.44 3.00
C ASP A 61 10.08 -12.19 2.48
N SER A 62 9.38 -12.91 3.36
CA SER A 62 8.18 -13.66 3.01
C SER A 62 6.99 -12.73 2.70
N GLU A 63 6.80 -11.68 3.50
CA GLU A 63 5.73 -10.68 3.27
C GLU A 63 5.99 -9.87 2.00
N PHE A 64 7.25 -9.50 1.75
CA PHE A 64 7.64 -8.83 0.51
C PHE A 64 7.39 -9.69 -0.73
N LEU A 65 7.73 -10.98 -0.70
CA LEU A 65 7.45 -11.90 -1.82
C LEU A 65 5.95 -12.07 -2.05
N ALA A 66 5.14 -12.16 -0.98
CA ALA A 66 3.69 -12.21 -1.09
C ALA A 66 3.11 -10.93 -1.70
N PHE A 67 3.68 -9.77 -1.36
CA PHE A 67 3.32 -8.49 -1.96
C PHE A 67 3.71 -8.42 -3.45
N MET A 68 4.90 -8.86 -3.84
CA MET A 68 5.31 -8.93 -5.24
C MET A 68 4.39 -9.85 -6.05
N MET A 69 4.01 -11.00 -5.48
CA MET A 69 3.04 -11.90 -6.10
C MET A 69 1.65 -11.26 -6.23
N LEU A 70 1.19 -10.55 -5.19
CA LEU A 70 -0.05 -9.78 -5.21
C LEU A 70 -0.05 -8.79 -6.39
N LEU A 71 1.00 -7.99 -6.51
CA LEU A 71 1.12 -7.00 -7.58
C LEU A 71 1.03 -7.69 -8.93
N ASN A 72 1.84 -8.73 -9.17
CA ASN A 72 1.82 -9.47 -10.43
C ASN A 72 0.44 -10.08 -10.76
N THR A 73 -0.25 -10.67 -9.79
CA THR A 73 -1.58 -11.26 -10.00
C THR A 73 -2.65 -10.21 -10.29
N VAL A 74 -2.59 -9.03 -9.66
CA VAL A 74 -3.58 -7.98 -9.90
C VAL A 74 -3.39 -7.34 -11.28
N VAL A 75 -2.15 -7.29 -11.77
CA VAL A 75 -1.80 -6.62 -13.03
C VAL A 75 -1.70 -7.57 -14.23
N GLU A 76 -1.89 -8.87 -14.05
CA GLU A 76 -1.94 -9.85 -15.14
C GLU A 76 -2.88 -9.43 -16.29
N PRO A 77 -4.09 -8.86 -16.03
CA PRO A 77 -4.97 -8.36 -17.10
C PRO A 77 -4.45 -7.12 -17.83
N CYS A 78 -3.39 -6.49 -17.33
CA CYS A 78 -2.80 -5.25 -17.85
C CYS A 78 -1.55 -5.49 -18.70
N ALA A 79 -1.07 -6.75 -18.78
CA ALA A 79 0.04 -7.10 -19.65
C ALA A 79 -0.33 -6.80 -21.11
N PRO A 80 0.53 -6.10 -21.87
CA PRO A 80 0.31 -5.95 -23.30
C PRO A 80 0.28 -7.34 -23.93
N GLU A 81 -0.72 -7.61 -24.77
CA GLU A 81 -0.72 -8.83 -25.58
C GLU A 81 0.56 -8.78 -26.43
N LEU A 82 1.51 -9.68 -26.13
CA LEU A 82 2.66 -9.87 -26.98
C LEU A 82 2.11 -10.18 -28.37
N PRO A 83 2.59 -9.52 -29.44
CA PRO A 83 2.16 -9.88 -30.78
C PRO A 83 2.41 -11.37 -30.95
N THR A 84 1.32 -12.13 -31.13
CA THR A 84 1.37 -13.55 -31.46
C THR A 84 2.35 -13.67 -32.61
N ALA A 85 3.51 -14.28 -32.34
CA ALA A 85 4.53 -14.52 -33.33
C ALA A 85 3.84 -15.16 -34.53
N MET A 86 3.76 -14.42 -35.64
CA MET A 86 3.29 -15.02 -36.88
C MET A 86 4.19 -16.22 -37.16
N PRO A 87 3.64 -17.34 -37.64
CA PRO A 87 4.44 -18.51 -37.95
C PRO A 87 5.59 -18.10 -38.88
N PRO A 88 6.79 -18.69 -38.71
CA PRO A 88 7.92 -18.36 -39.55
C PRO A 88 7.54 -18.71 -41.00
N GLU A 89 7.32 -17.70 -41.83
CA GLU A 89 7.34 -17.92 -43.27
C GLU A 89 8.77 -18.29 -43.64
N GLU A 90 8.96 -19.55 -44.01
CA GLU A 90 10.18 -20.04 -44.66
C GLU A 90 10.44 -19.18 -45.90
N SER A 91 11.33 -18.19 -45.75
CA SER A 91 11.88 -17.43 -46.86
C SER A 91 13.27 -18.00 -47.15
N GLU A 92 13.29 -19.03 -47.97
CA GLU A 92 14.50 -19.62 -48.51
C GLU A 92 15.06 -18.73 -49.64
N ALA A 93 16.34 -18.40 -49.54
CA ALA A 93 17.28 -17.99 -50.58
C ALA A 93 17.11 -16.63 -51.28
N THR A 94 18.02 -15.70 -51.00
CA THR A 94 19.22 -15.42 -51.85
C THR A 94 19.91 -14.17 -51.32
N ILE A 95 21.16 -14.30 -50.85
CA ILE A 95 22.03 -13.17 -50.51
C ILE A 95 22.87 -12.83 -51.75
N PRO A 96 22.72 -11.67 -52.40
CA PRO A 96 23.79 -11.10 -53.19
C PRO A 96 24.77 -10.46 -52.21
N ALA A 97 26.00 -10.97 -52.18
CA ALA A 97 27.11 -10.33 -51.50
C ALA A 97 27.55 -9.10 -52.29
N ASP A 98 26.93 -7.94 -52.04
CA ASP A 98 27.54 -6.62 -52.27
C ASP A 98 26.71 -5.52 -51.58
N ILE A 99 27.01 -5.23 -50.30
CA ILE A 99 26.58 -3.98 -49.67
C ILE A 99 27.83 -3.42 -48.99
N SER A 100 28.43 -2.44 -49.67
CA SER A 100 29.39 -1.51 -49.11
C SER A 100 28.89 -1.00 -47.77
N VAL A 101 29.68 -1.24 -46.72
CA VAL A 101 29.52 -0.68 -45.37
C VAL A 101 29.42 0.84 -45.50
N PRO A 102 28.29 1.48 -45.18
CA PRO A 102 28.24 2.93 -45.08
C PRO A 102 29.06 3.34 -43.86
N ASP A 103 29.85 4.39 -44.07
CA ASP A 103 30.58 5.17 -43.08
C ASP A 103 29.91 5.17 -41.70
N GLU A 104 30.74 4.85 -40.71
CA GLU A 104 30.50 4.98 -39.27
C GLU A 104 29.91 6.37 -38.99
N LEU A 105 28.59 6.43 -38.79
CA LEU A 105 27.95 7.62 -38.26
C LEU A 105 28.52 7.85 -36.86
N PRO A 106 29.11 9.02 -36.56
CA PRO A 106 29.55 9.32 -35.21
C PRO A 106 28.31 9.23 -34.32
N LEU A 107 28.32 8.28 -33.39
CA LEU A 107 27.34 8.21 -32.31
C LEU A 107 27.32 9.61 -31.68
N PRO A 108 26.17 10.31 -31.63
CA PRO A 108 26.08 11.51 -30.83
C PRO A 108 26.49 11.10 -29.42
N ASP A 109 27.44 11.83 -28.83
CA ASP A 109 27.77 11.72 -27.41
C ASP A 109 26.47 11.93 -26.62
N GLU A 110 25.74 10.83 -26.34
CA GLU A 110 24.63 10.86 -25.41
C GLU A 110 25.26 11.24 -24.06
N PRO A 111 24.90 12.40 -23.49
CA PRO A 111 25.40 12.76 -22.18
C PRO A 111 25.01 11.61 -21.23
N PRO A 112 25.92 11.21 -20.33
CA PRO A 112 25.61 10.15 -19.36
C PRO A 112 24.29 10.50 -18.67
N PRO A 113 23.42 9.51 -18.36
CA PRO A 113 22.17 9.79 -17.68
C PRO A 113 22.49 10.59 -16.44
N THR A 114 22.06 11.86 -16.44
CA THR A 114 22.32 12.81 -15.36
C THR A 114 21.77 12.18 -14.09
N SER A 115 22.70 11.67 -13.29
CA SER A 115 22.46 11.13 -11.94
C SER A 115 22.48 12.27 -10.92
N ALA A 116 22.38 13.52 -11.39
CA ALA A 116 22.22 14.66 -10.51
C ALA A 116 20.83 14.56 -9.87
N PRO A 117 20.74 14.67 -8.53
CA PRO A 117 19.46 14.76 -7.84
C PRO A 117 18.61 15.81 -8.53
N ARG A 118 17.34 15.47 -8.81
CA ARG A 118 16.40 16.44 -9.36
C ARG A 118 16.21 17.58 -8.35
N ASP A 119 15.76 18.73 -8.86
CA ASP A 119 15.31 19.78 -7.98
C ASP A 119 14.16 19.22 -7.09
N PRO A 120 14.24 19.32 -5.75
CA PRO A 120 13.22 18.78 -4.86
C PRO A 120 11.82 19.33 -5.12
N GLU A 121 11.69 20.53 -5.70
CA GLU A 121 10.41 21.10 -6.09
C GLU A 121 9.85 20.45 -7.37
N GLU A 122 10.72 20.07 -8.30
CA GLU A 122 10.33 19.34 -9.51
C GLU A 122 9.92 17.90 -9.17
N ALA A 123 10.67 17.22 -8.30
CA ALA A 123 10.36 15.85 -7.87
C ALA A 123 8.98 15.72 -7.17
N ARG A 124 8.44 16.82 -6.63
CA ARG A 124 7.11 16.87 -6.01
C ARG A 124 5.96 17.05 -6.99
N GLN A 125 6.24 17.25 -8.28
CA GLN A 125 5.19 17.36 -9.28
C GLN A 125 4.63 15.96 -9.59
N GLU A 126 3.33 15.90 -9.85
CA GLU A 126 2.70 14.66 -10.31
C GLU A 126 3.30 14.23 -11.66
N ILE A 127 3.70 12.95 -11.73
CA ILE A 127 4.21 12.34 -12.96
C ILE A 127 3.04 11.72 -13.73
N GLU A 128 3.07 11.81 -15.05
CA GLU A 128 2.08 11.12 -15.87
C GLU A 128 2.25 9.60 -15.81
N LEU A 129 1.20 8.91 -15.37
CA LEU A 129 1.14 7.44 -15.40
C LEU A 129 1.10 6.90 -16.84
N SER A 130 1.87 5.83 -17.08
CA SER A 130 1.81 5.05 -18.31
C SER A 130 0.44 4.38 -18.52
N SER A 131 0.19 3.87 -19.73
CA SER A 131 -1.04 3.12 -20.04
C SER A 131 -1.18 1.85 -19.19
N VAL A 132 -0.06 1.19 -18.90
CA VAL A 132 0.02 0.01 -18.02
C VAL A 132 -0.34 0.42 -16.61
N GLU A 133 0.34 1.39 -16.01
CA GLU A 133 0.05 1.86 -14.64
C GLU A 133 -1.40 2.37 -14.49
N LYS A 134 -1.95 3.05 -15.50
CA LYS A 134 -3.37 3.44 -15.55
C LYS A 134 -4.30 2.22 -15.52
N CYS A 135 -3.89 1.07 -16.07
CA CYS A 135 -4.63 -0.18 -15.96
C CYS A 135 -4.50 -0.80 -14.57
N GLU A 136 -3.27 -0.90 -14.04
CA GLU A 136 -2.99 -1.43 -12.71
C GLU A 136 -3.77 -0.67 -11.63
N ALA A 137 -3.78 0.67 -11.74
CA ALA A 137 -4.55 1.57 -10.91
C ALA A 137 -6.04 1.21 -10.86
N ARG A 138 -6.65 0.88 -12.01
CA ARG A 138 -8.06 0.49 -12.08
C ARG A 138 -8.32 -0.83 -11.37
N GLU A 139 -7.43 -1.81 -11.54
CA GLU A 139 -7.58 -3.13 -10.91
C GLU A 139 -7.39 -3.06 -9.39
N HIS A 140 -6.38 -2.34 -8.90
CA HIS A 140 -6.21 -2.07 -7.48
C HIS A 140 -7.38 -1.27 -6.89
N THR A 141 -7.85 -0.22 -7.58
CA THR A 141 -9.01 0.57 -7.15
C THR A 141 -10.26 -0.29 -7.00
N ARG A 142 -10.54 -1.17 -7.96
CA ARG A 142 -11.67 -2.12 -7.90
C ARG A 142 -11.55 -3.06 -6.70
N ARG A 143 -10.38 -3.66 -6.51
CA ARG A 143 -10.10 -4.58 -5.39
C ARG A 143 -10.30 -3.90 -4.03
N ILE A 144 -9.70 -2.72 -3.83
CA ILE A 144 -9.79 -1.97 -2.58
C ILE A 144 -11.23 -1.53 -2.32
N THR A 145 -11.89 -0.94 -3.33
CA THR A 145 -13.28 -0.47 -3.21
C THR A 145 -14.22 -1.61 -2.82
N LYS A 146 -14.08 -2.77 -3.45
CA LYS A 146 -14.89 -3.96 -3.13
C LYS A 146 -14.68 -4.42 -1.68
N ALA A 147 -13.43 -4.43 -1.21
CA ALA A 147 -13.10 -4.86 0.15
C ALA A 147 -13.63 -3.88 1.21
N LEU A 148 -13.45 -2.57 1.00
CA LEU A 148 -13.93 -1.55 1.92
C LEU A 148 -15.47 -1.49 1.96
N ALA A 149 -16.14 -1.73 0.83
CA ALA A 149 -17.60 -1.78 0.76
C ALA A 149 -18.21 -2.99 1.50
N ALA A 150 -17.43 -4.05 1.74
CA ALA A 150 -17.85 -5.20 2.55
C ALA A 150 -17.68 -4.96 4.07
N GLY A 151 -17.05 -3.84 4.45
CA GLY A 151 -16.82 -3.45 5.85
C GLY A 151 -18.02 -2.75 6.50
N THR A 152 -17.76 -2.08 7.61
CA THR A 152 -18.76 -1.31 8.36
C THR A 152 -18.92 0.10 7.80
N ALA A 153 -20.11 0.68 7.97
CA ALA A 153 -20.31 2.11 7.77
C ALA A 153 -19.49 2.91 8.80
N ASP A 154 -18.94 4.05 8.39
CA ASP A 154 -18.08 4.93 9.20
C ASP A 154 -16.88 4.22 9.87
N PRO A 155 -15.98 3.62 9.08
CA PRO A 155 -14.87 2.84 9.62
C PRO A 155 -13.93 3.70 10.47
N ALA A 156 -13.35 3.12 11.51
CA ALA A 156 -12.19 3.72 12.16
C ALA A 156 -10.95 3.60 11.24
N PRO A 157 -9.93 4.46 11.41
CA PRO A 157 -8.75 4.36 10.56
C PRO A 157 -8.02 3.01 10.66
N GLY A 158 -7.99 2.41 11.85
CA GLY A 158 -7.48 1.05 12.05
C GLY A 158 -8.26 -0.03 11.30
N ASP A 159 -9.56 0.17 11.05
CA ASP A 159 -10.36 -0.77 10.25
C ASP A 159 -9.93 -0.72 8.79
N VAL A 160 -9.70 0.49 8.25
CA VAL A 160 -9.21 0.68 6.88
C VAL A 160 -7.82 0.07 6.71
N ALA A 161 -6.90 0.34 7.65
CA ALA A 161 -5.55 -0.24 7.64
C ALA A 161 -5.61 -1.77 7.69
N GLY A 162 -6.46 -2.31 8.57
CA GLY A 162 -6.70 -3.74 8.68
C GLY A 162 -7.25 -4.38 7.40
N VAL A 163 -8.14 -3.69 6.68
CA VAL A 163 -8.64 -4.16 5.38
C VAL A 163 -7.54 -4.14 4.32
N LEU A 164 -6.75 -3.06 4.23
CA LEU A 164 -5.66 -2.97 3.25
C LEU A 164 -4.59 -4.04 3.49
N ARG A 165 -4.18 -4.27 4.74
CA ARG A 165 -3.27 -5.37 5.09
C ARG A 165 -3.82 -6.74 4.74
N LYS A 166 -5.11 -6.99 5.01
CA LYS A 166 -5.78 -8.26 4.63
C LYS A 166 -5.82 -8.48 3.12
N LEU A 167 -5.77 -7.42 2.32
CA LEU A 167 -5.64 -7.51 0.86
C LEU A 167 -4.21 -7.85 0.41
N GLY A 168 -3.24 -7.82 1.32
CA GLY A 168 -1.82 -8.12 1.07
C GLY A 168 -0.96 -6.88 0.81
N TYR A 169 -1.47 -5.67 1.06
CA TYR A 169 -0.66 -4.45 1.02
C TYR A 169 0.21 -4.38 2.28
N LEU A 170 1.48 -4.03 2.09
CA LEU A 170 2.47 -3.92 3.17
C LEU A 170 2.21 -2.67 4.02
N GLU A 171 2.40 -2.78 5.33
CA GLU A 171 2.13 -1.68 6.27
C GLU A 171 2.99 -0.45 5.95
N GLU A 172 4.26 -0.65 5.61
CA GLU A 172 5.20 0.42 5.24
C GLU A 172 4.85 1.12 3.93
N ARG A 173 3.95 0.54 3.12
CA ARG A 173 3.45 1.13 1.87
C ARG A 173 2.07 1.75 2.03
N ILE A 174 1.43 1.54 3.17
CA ILE A 174 0.17 2.19 3.52
C ILE A 174 0.53 3.42 4.34
N ASP A 175 0.42 4.60 3.73
CA ASP A 175 0.47 5.82 4.53
C ASP A 175 -0.83 5.90 5.34
N GLY A 176 -0.62 5.84 6.66
CA GLY A 176 -1.59 5.43 7.65
C GLY A 176 -2.94 6.07 7.43
N PRO A 177 -4.02 5.26 7.38
CA PRO A 177 -5.34 5.83 7.29
C PRO A 177 -5.60 6.79 8.46
N GLN A 178 -6.22 7.92 8.18
CA GLN A 178 -6.52 8.93 9.21
C GLN A 178 -7.92 9.52 9.04
N ARG A 179 -8.50 10.00 10.14
CA ARG A 179 -9.81 10.66 10.09
C ARG A 179 -9.67 12.01 9.39
N ALA A 180 -10.41 12.18 8.31
CA ALA A 180 -10.49 13.43 7.57
C ALA A 180 -11.94 13.93 7.49
N ARG A 181 -12.15 15.14 6.97
CA ARG A 181 -13.50 15.64 6.74
C ARG A 181 -14.19 14.80 5.67
N GLY A 182 -15.14 13.97 6.10
CA GLY A 182 -15.92 13.14 5.19
C GLY A 182 -15.47 11.68 5.12
N GLY A 183 -14.67 11.19 6.06
CA GLY A 183 -14.38 9.76 6.19
C GLY A 183 -12.98 9.47 6.75
N VAL A 184 -12.44 8.34 6.33
CA VAL A 184 -11.03 7.98 6.52
C VAL A 184 -10.31 8.15 5.19
N GLU A 185 -9.24 8.96 5.18
CA GLU A 185 -8.33 9.06 4.05
C GLU A 185 -7.14 8.12 4.24
N PHE A 186 -6.52 7.69 3.14
CA PHE A 186 -5.33 6.86 3.13
C PHE A 186 -4.54 7.09 1.84
N THR A 187 -3.24 6.84 1.87
CA THR A 187 -2.41 6.80 0.66
C THR A 187 -1.72 5.45 0.56
N LEU A 188 -1.57 4.93 -0.67
CA LEU A 188 -0.93 3.64 -0.92
C LEU A 188 0.17 3.79 -1.95
N ASP A 189 1.38 3.35 -1.59
CA ASP A 189 2.56 3.34 -2.45
C ASP A 189 2.68 1.99 -3.17
N LEU A 190 2.33 1.98 -4.45
CA LEU A 190 2.41 0.79 -5.31
C LEU A 190 3.65 0.77 -6.19
N ARG A 191 4.62 1.65 -5.94
CA ARG A 191 5.84 1.75 -6.75
C ARG A 191 6.71 0.52 -6.53
N VAL A 192 6.87 -0.26 -7.58
CA VAL A 192 7.80 -1.39 -7.65
C VAL A 192 8.54 -1.39 -8.98
N MET A 193 9.78 -1.88 -8.97
CA MET A 193 10.59 -2.05 -10.18
C MET A 193 10.67 -0.81 -11.09
N GLY A 194 10.69 0.40 -10.49
CA GLY A 194 10.75 1.66 -11.23
C GLY A 194 9.40 2.25 -11.65
N GLY A 195 8.28 1.65 -11.22
CA GLY A 195 6.96 2.25 -11.38
C GLY A 195 6.77 3.51 -10.53
N SER A 196 5.78 4.33 -10.91
CA SER A 196 5.47 5.63 -10.32
C SER A 196 4.10 5.66 -9.61
N LEU A 197 3.35 4.56 -9.64
CA LEU A 197 1.97 4.51 -9.19
C LEU A 197 1.78 4.68 -7.67
N CYS A 198 1.03 5.72 -7.30
CA CYS A 198 0.44 5.91 -5.98
C CYS A 198 -1.09 5.96 -6.07
N LEU A 199 -1.79 5.61 -4.99
CA LEU A 199 -3.24 5.77 -4.87
C LEU A 199 -3.59 6.63 -3.65
N SER A 200 -4.48 7.61 -3.83
CA SER A 200 -5.04 8.42 -2.74
C SER A 200 -6.50 8.07 -2.58
N GLY A 201 -6.89 7.61 -1.40
CA GLY A 201 -8.23 7.12 -1.12
C GLY A 201 -8.95 7.90 -0.03
N THR A 202 -10.28 7.92 -0.11
CA THR A 202 -11.15 8.34 0.99
C THR A 202 -12.35 7.41 1.06
N THR A 203 -12.71 6.96 2.25
CA THR A 203 -13.86 6.08 2.45
C THR A 203 -14.72 6.47 3.66
N THR A 204 -16.04 6.36 3.49
CA THR A 204 -17.03 6.40 4.58
C THR A 204 -17.52 5.00 4.96
N GLY A 205 -16.90 3.94 4.42
CA GLY A 205 -17.39 2.56 4.46
C GLY A 205 -18.54 2.29 3.47
N THR A 206 -19.43 3.27 3.28
CA THR A 206 -20.54 3.19 2.30
C THR A 206 -20.18 3.72 0.91
N LYS A 207 -19.22 4.64 0.85
CA LYS A 207 -18.70 5.21 -0.38
C LYS A 207 -17.19 5.27 -0.27
N THR A 208 -16.51 4.84 -1.33
CA THR A 208 -15.06 4.89 -1.45
C THR A 208 -14.72 5.60 -2.75
N THR A 209 -13.84 6.59 -2.67
CA THR A 209 -13.23 7.28 -3.82
C THR A 209 -11.73 7.00 -3.75
N ILE A 210 -11.13 6.60 -4.88
CA ILE A 210 -9.69 6.38 -4.98
C ILE A 210 -9.23 7.03 -6.27
N GLU A 211 -8.19 7.85 -6.18
CA GLU A 211 -7.60 8.58 -7.28
C GLU A 211 -6.15 8.12 -7.47
N PRO A 212 -5.79 7.57 -8.64
CA PRO A 212 -4.41 7.22 -8.96
C PRO A 212 -3.63 8.46 -9.43
N TYR A 213 -2.34 8.48 -9.14
CA TYR A 213 -1.42 9.52 -9.57
C TYR A 213 0.02 8.98 -9.62
N GLY A 214 0.89 9.66 -10.37
CA GLY A 214 2.30 9.32 -10.44
C GLY A 214 3.14 10.13 -9.44
N ALA A 215 4.11 9.49 -8.81
CA ALA A 215 5.09 10.10 -7.92
C ALA A 215 6.51 9.77 -8.35
N ASP A 216 7.42 10.73 -8.24
CA ASP A 216 8.85 10.48 -8.35
C ASP A 216 9.32 9.55 -7.22
N VAL A 217 10.29 8.67 -7.50
CA VAL A 217 10.87 7.76 -6.51
C VAL A 217 11.58 8.49 -5.37
N GLU A 218 12.00 9.73 -5.59
CA GLU A 218 12.69 10.57 -4.61
C GLU A 218 11.74 11.20 -3.58
N VAL A 219 10.42 11.16 -3.80
CA VAL A 219 9.42 11.76 -2.89
C VAL A 219 8.43 10.73 -2.37
N ALA A 220 7.89 10.95 -1.17
CA ALA A 220 6.78 10.14 -0.66
C ALA A 220 5.50 10.44 -1.45
N CYS A 221 4.64 9.44 -1.63
CA CYS A 221 3.34 9.61 -2.30
C CYS A 221 2.51 10.76 -1.68
N THR A 222 2.64 10.98 -0.37
CA THR A 222 1.93 12.05 0.36
C THR A 222 2.48 13.46 0.13
N GLU A 223 3.69 13.58 -0.41
CA GLU A 223 4.33 14.87 -0.66
C GLU A 223 4.11 15.40 -2.09
N VAL A 224 3.48 14.59 -2.95
CA VAL A 224 3.18 14.98 -4.34
C VAL A 224 2.11 16.07 -4.36
N ARG A 225 2.38 17.14 -5.10
CA ARG A 225 1.47 18.26 -5.33
C ARG A 225 0.52 17.91 -6.47
N ARG A 226 -0.77 17.89 -6.15
CA ARG A 226 -1.88 17.53 -7.05
C ARG A 226 -2.93 18.63 -7.04
#